data_AF-A0A2D6D852-F1
#
_entry.id   AF-A0A2D6D852-F1
#
_cell.length_a   1.000
_cell.length_b   1.000
_cell.length_c   1.000
_cell.angle_alpha   90.00
_cell.angle_beta   90.00
_cell.angle_gamma   90.00
#
_symmetry.space_group_name_H-M   'P 1'
#
loop_
_entity.id
_entity.type
_entity.pdbx_description
1 polymer ?
#
loop_
_entity_poly.entity_id
_entity_poly.type
_entity_poly.pdbx_seq_one_letter_code
_entity_poly.pdbx_strand_id
1 'polypeptide(L)'
;MKEETDGENSVDLVVQSPVDQLKERALRHRMNGNGPLEVNEEQFRLLLTEGGGRINGIHDVKHEEGYKTQQVIDLPDDGRIFIFVYTCRSGLWGDSNAP
;
A
#
# COMPACT_ATOMS: atom_id res chain seq x y z
N MET A 1 54.27 1.80 -20.89
CA MET A 1 53.35 2.05 -19.76
C MET A 1 52.36 3.10 -20.21
N LYS A 2 51.09 2.75 -20.36
CA LYS A 2 50.01 3.70 -20.56
C LYS A 2 48.86 3.28 -19.66
N GLU A 3 48.46 4.24 -18.83
CA GLU A 3 47.23 4.26 -18.04
C GLU A 3 46.02 4.07 -18.96
N GLU A 4 45.11 3.16 -18.59
CA GLU A 4 43.72 3.19 -19.04
C GLU A 4 42.84 2.82 -17.84
N THR A 5 42.45 3.88 -17.12
CA THR A 5 41.15 4.12 -16.46
C THR A 5 40.42 2.92 -15.86
N ASP A 6 40.50 2.83 -14.53
CA ASP A 6 39.48 2.21 -13.67
C ASP A 6 38.11 2.82 -14.02
N GLY A 7 37.24 2.01 -14.61
CA GLY A 7 35.85 2.37 -14.84
C GLY A 7 35.15 2.54 -13.50
N GLU A 8 34.89 3.78 -13.10
CA GLU A 8 33.91 4.12 -12.08
C GLU A 8 32.57 3.47 -12.43
N ASN A 9 32.33 2.28 -11.88
CA ASN A 9 31.02 1.64 -11.89
C ASN A 9 30.17 2.36 -10.84
N SER A 10 29.76 3.58 -11.17
CA SER A 10 28.77 4.34 -10.43
C SER A 10 27.43 3.63 -10.59
N VAL A 11 27.15 2.71 -9.67
CA VAL A 11 25.81 2.19 -9.49
C VAL A 11 24.99 3.36 -8.96
N ASP A 12 24.29 4.06 -9.86
CA ASP A 12 23.21 4.97 -9.48
C ASP A 12 22.24 4.16 -8.62
N LEU A 13 22.32 4.35 -7.31
CA LEU A 13 21.40 3.74 -6.35
C LEU A 13 20.07 4.45 -6.56
N VAL A 14 19.27 3.99 -7.52
CA VAL A 14 17.92 4.50 -7.74
C VAL A 14 17.12 4.19 -6.48
N VAL A 15 17.01 5.16 -5.59
CA VAL A 15 16.19 5.05 -4.38
C VAL A 15 14.74 5.11 -4.83
N GLN A 16 14.15 3.95 -5.07
CA GLN A 16 12.75 3.82 -5.44
C GLN A 16 11.88 4.34 -4.28
N SER A 17 10.94 5.22 -4.59
CA SER A 17 10.07 5.81 -3.56
C SER A 17 9.30 4.71 -2.82
N PRO A 18 8.98 4.90 -1.53
CA PRO A 18 8.17 3.94 -0.77
C PRO A 18 6.83 3.62 -1.44
N VAL A 19 6.22 4.59 -2.12
CA VAL A 19 4.97 4.41 -2.89
C VAL A 19 5.19 3.49 -4.10
N ASP A 20 6.30 3.66 -4.83
CA ASP A 20 6.58 2.84 -6.01
C ASP A 20 6.88 1.38 -5.63
N GLN A 21 7.50 1.16 -4.47
CA GLN A 21 7.67 -0.20 -3.92
C GLN A 21 6.31 -0.84 -3.59
N LEU A 22 5.35 -0.07 -3.07
CA LEU A 22 3.98 -0.54 -2.81
C LEU A 22 3.23 -0.85 -4.10
N LYS A 23 3.35 -0.02 -5.13
CA LYS A 23 2.76 -0.27 -6.46
C LYS A 23 3.31 -1.55 -7.08
N GLU A 24 4.62 -1.75 -7.03
CA GLU A 24 5.25 -2.98 -7.53
C GLU A 24 4.77 -4.20 -6.76
N ARG A 25 4.66 -4.11 -5.43
CA ARG A 25 4.11 -5.18 -4.59
C ARG A 25 2.65 -5.48 -4.99
N ALA A 26 1.83 -4.46 -5.20
CA ALA A 26 0.44 -4.61 -5.62
C ALA A 26 0.33 -5.24 -7.02
N LEU A 27 1.22 -4.86 -7.95
CA LEU A 27 1.29 -5.46 -9.28
C LEU A 27 1.61 -6.95 -9.22
N ARG A 28 2.65 -7.33 -8.47
CA ARG A 28 3.04 -8.74 -8.28
C ARG A 28 1.93 -9.53 -7.60
N HIS A 29 1.28 -8.96 -6.58
CA HIS A 29 0.16 -9.58 -5.88
C HIS A 29 -1.00 -9.89 -6.84
N ARG A 30 -1.35 -8.93 -7.71
CA ARG A 30 -2.38 -9.10 -8.75
C ARG A 30 -1.98 -10.13 -9.81
N MET A 31 -0.72 -10.15 -10.25
CA MET A 31 -0.23 -11.13 -11.23
C MET A 31 -0.29 -12.58 -10.71
N ASN A 32 -0.24 -12.76 -9.39
CA ASN A 32 -0.42 -14.07 -8.75
C ASN A 32 -1.91 -14.49 -8.60
N GLY A 33 -2.85 -13.70 -9.13
CA GLY A 33 -4.29 -13.96 -9.04
C GLY A 33 -4.91 -13.60 -7.69
N ASN A 34 -4.17 -12.92 -6.82
CA ASN A 34 -4.71 -12.45 -5.54
C ASN A 34 -5.47 -11.13 -5.73
N GLY A 35 -6.35 -10.84 -4.77
CA GLY A 35 -7.13 -9.59 -4.72
C GLY A 35 -6.31 -8.34 -4.37
N PRO A 36 -6.98 -7.27 -3.92
CA PRO A 36 -6.33 -6.04 -3.47
C PRO A 36 -5.21 -6.29 -2.45
N LEU A 37 -4.19 -5.42 -2.47
CA LEU A 37 -3.08 -5.55 -1.53
C LEU A 37 -3.44 -4.94 -0.18
N GLU A 38 -3.32 -5.73 0.90
CA GLU A 38 -3.47 -5.19 2.25
C GLU A 38 -2.22 -4.37 2.64
N VAL A 39 -2.48 -3.23 3.30
CA VAL A 39 -1.46 -2.30 3.77
C VAL A 39 -1.67 -1.98 5.24
N ASN A 40 -0.59 -1.64 5.93
CA ASN A 40 -0.65 -1.16 7.31
C ASN A 40 -1.02 0.34 7.36
N GLU A 41 -1.20 0.88 8.57
CA GLU A 41 -1.59 2.28 8.77
C GLU A 41 -0.58 3.29 8.19
N GLU A 42 0.72 3.02 8.32
CA GLU A 42 1.78 3.88 7.80
C GLU A 42 1.73 3.94 6.27
N GLN A 43 1.66 2.78 5.62
CA GLN A 43 1.52 2.64 4.17
C GLN A 43 0.21 3.24 3.67
N PHE A 44 -0.89 3.06 4.42
CA PHE A 44 -2.17 3.69 4.14
C PHE A 44 -2.06 5.21 4.10
N ARG A 45 -1.47 5.82 5.15
CA ARG A 45 -1.25 7.27 5.21
C ARG A 45 -0.36 7.74 4.06
N LEU A 46 0.73 7.04 3.80
CA LEU A 46 1.66 7.32 2.71
C LEU A 46 0.94 7.33 1.35
N LEU A 47 0.09 6.34 1.07
CA LEU A 47 -0.67 6.26 -0.17
C LEU A 47 -1.62 7.46 -0.35
N LEU A 48 -2.20 7.96 0.75
CA LEU A 48 -3.07 9.15 0.72
C LEU A 48 -2.29 10.46 0.59
N THR A 49 -1.17 10.60 1.31
CA THR A 49 -0.44 11.88 1.41
C THR A 49 0.56 12.08 0.29
N GLU A 50 1.27 11.03 -0.10
CA GLU A 50 2.36 11.09 -1.09
C GLU A 50 1.95 10.43 -2.40
N GLY A 51 1.19 9.32 -2.34
CA GLY A 51 0.70 8.65 -3.54
C GLY A 51 -0.41 9.42 -4.27
N GLY A 52 -1.19 10.25 -3.56
CA GLY A 52 -2.40 10.85 -4.13
C GLY A 52 -3.54 9.84 -4.31
N GLY A 53 -3.49 8.73 -3.57
CA GLY A 53 -4.56 7.74 -3.51
C GLY A 53 -5.84 8.32 -2.94
N ARG A 54 -6.98 7.78 -3.37
CA ARG A 54 -8.32 8.21 -2.95
C ARG A 54 -9.06 7.05 -2.31
N ILE A 55 -9.72 7.32 -1.18
CA ILE A 55 -10.61 6.35 -0.55
C ILE A 55 -11.87 6.24 -1.42
N ASN A 56 -12.09 5.06 -2.00
CA ASN A 56 -13.22 4.78 -2.89
C ASN A 56 -14.27 3.85 -2.27
N GLY A 57 -13.99 3.29 -1.09
CA GLY A 57 -14.94 2.46 -0.37
C GLY A 57 -14.59 2.33 1.11
N ILE A 58 -15.62 2.21 1.94
CA ILE A 58 -15.52 1.87 3.36
C ILE A 58 -16.52 0.77 3.62
N HIS A 59 -16.04 -0.36 4.15
CA HIS A 59 -16.82 -1.56 4.36
C HIS A 59 -16.59 -2.10 5.76
N ASP A 60 -17.66 -2.46 6.46
CA ASP A 60 -17.53 -3.24 7.68
C ASP A 60 -17.56 -4.73 7.34
N VAL A 61 -16.53 -5.44 7.78
CA VAL A 61 -16.33 -6.86 7.53
C VAL A 61 -16.40 -7.60 8.85
N LYS A 62 -17.26 -8.62 8.91
CA LYS A 62 -17.36 -9.50 10.07
C LYS A 62 -16.13 -10.41 10.12
N HIS A 63 -15.42 -10.37 11.23
CA HIS A 63 -14.30 -11.26 11.56
C HIS A 63 -14.68 -12.14 12.76
N GLU A 64 -13.93 -13.22 13.00
CA GLU A 64 -14.19 -14.14 14.12
C GLU A 64 -14.20 -13.45 15.50
N GLU A 65 -13.44 -12.36 15.65
CA GLU A 65 -13.26 -11.61 16.89
C GLU A 65 -14.13 -10.33 16.98
N GLY A 66 -14.98 -10.08 15.98
CA GLY A 66 -15.81 -8.88 15.90
C GLY A 66 -15.79 -8.22 14.52
N TYR A 67 -16.21 -6.95 14.45
CA TYR A 67 -16.24 -6.20 13.21
C TYR A 67 -14.90 -5.49 12.96
N LYS A 68 -14.43 -5.50 11.71
CA LYS A 68 -13.30 -4.71 11.25
C LYS A 68 -13.78 -3.78 10.15
N THR A 69 -13.24 -2.57 10.12
CA THR A 69 -13.55 -1.62 9.04
C THR A 69 -12.43 -1.70 8.02
N GLN A 70 -12.80 -1.94 6.76
CA GLN A 70 -11.90 -1.96 5.61
C GLN A 70 -12.10 -0.71 4.78
N GLN A 71 -11.02 -0.03 4.48
CA GLN A 71 -10.99 1.13 3.60
C GLN A 71 -10.26 0.75 2.31
N VAL A 72 -10.93 0.98 1.18
CA VAL A 72 -10.41 0.70 -0.15
C VAL A 72 -9.83 1.99 -0.72
N ILE A 73 -8.53 1.96 -1.05
CA ILE A 73 -7.84 3.08 -1.71
C ILE A 73 -7.56 2.71 -3.15
N ASP A 74 -7.94 3.61 -4.05
CA ASP A 74 -7.51 3.57 -5.44
C ASP A 74 -6.40 4.58 -5.66
N LEU A 75 -5.31 4.11 -6.25
CA LEU A 75 -4.17 4.93 -6.64
C LEU A 75 -4.00 4.86 -8.17
N PRO A 76 -4.38 5.90 -8.90
CA PRO A 76 -4.14 5.98 -10.33
C PRO A 76 -2.66 6.28 -10.62
N ASP A 77 -2.10 5.57 -11.60
CA ASP A 77 -0.68 5.71 -11.99
C ASP A 77 -0.47 5.19 -13.42
N ASP A 78 0.04 6.04 -14.32
CA ASP A 78 0.36 5.70 -15.72
C ASP A 78 -0.69 4.83 -16.43
N GLY A 79 -1.97 5.21 -16.33
CA GLY A 79 -3.09 4.52 -16.97
C GLY A 79 -3.53 3.23 -16.28
N ARG A 80 -2.99 2.93 -15.10
CA ARG A 80 -3.38 1.81 -14.24
C ARG A 80 -4.04 2.34 -12.96
N ILE A 81 -4.86 1.49 -12.34
CA ILE A 81 -5.41 1.73 -11.01
C ILE A 81 -4.88 0.62 -10.10
N PHE A 82 -4.18 1.01 -9.05
CA PHE A 82 -3.75 0.14 -7.97
C PHE A 82 -4.76 0.20 -6.84
N ILE A 83 -5.23 -0.96 -6.37
CA ILE A 83 -6.23 -1.07 -5.32
C ILE A 83 -5.56 -1.62 -4.07
N PHE A 84 -5.65 -0.85 -2.98
CA PHE A 84 -5.14 -1.21 -1.67
C PHE A 84 -6.28 -1.29 -0.65
N VAL A 85 -6.12 -2.14 0.36
CA VAL A 85 -7.07 -2.26 1.46
C VAL A 85 -6.34 -2.00 2.77
N TYR A 86 -6.88 -1.11 3.57
CA TYR A 86 -6.46 -0.92 4.95
C TYR A 86 -7.55 -1.38 5.89
N THR A 87 -7.21 -2.33 6.76
CA THR A 87 -8.12 -2.84 7.78
C THR A 87 -7.78 -2.17 9.12
N CYS A 88 -8.73 -1.40 9.66
CA CYS A 88 -8.63 -0.85 11.02
C CYS A 88 -9.62 -1.56 11.96
N ARG A 89 -9.29 -1.58 13.26
CA ARG A 89 -10.26 -2.02 14.29
C ARG A 89 -11.45 -1.07 14.23
N SER A 90 -12.67 -1.60 14.12
CA SER A 90 -13.85 -0.74 14.10
C SER A 90 -13.96 -0.07 15.47
N GLY A 91 -13.82 1.26 15.53
CA GLY A 91 -14.15 2.05 16.73
C GLY A 91 -15.66 2.25 16.91
N LEU A 92 -16.49 1.77 15.96
CA LEU A 92 -17.94 2.00 15.94
C LEU A 92 -18.74 1.09 16.86
N TRP A 93 -18.12 0.02 17.37
CA TRP A 93 -18.61 -0.69 18.53
C TRP A 93 -17.60 -0.44 19.64
N GLY A 94 -17.61 0.78 20.16
CA GLY A 94 -17.14 0.99 21.52
C GLY A 94 -17.82 -0.05 22.40
N ASP A 95 -17.04 -0.63 23.31
CA ASP A 95 -17.50 -1.47 24.41
C ASP A 95 -18.93 -1.09 24.84
N SER A 96 -19.92 -1.79 24.27
CA SER A 96 -21.30 -1.75 24.78
C SER A 96 -21.48 -2.78 25.88
N ASN A 97 -20.39 -3.43 26.29
CA ASN A 97 -20.21 -3.96 27.63
C ASN A 97 -19.54 -2.90 28.50
N ALA A 98 -20.20 -1.77 28.66
CA ALA A 98 -20.21 -1.14 29.97
C ALA A 98 -21.00 -2.09 30.91
N PRO A 99 -20.35 -2.83 31.83
CA PRO A 99 -20.97 -3.07 33.11
C PRO A 99 -21.12 -1.76 33.88
#